data_AF-A0A968FX03-F1
#
_entry.id   AF-A0A968FX03-F1
#
_cell.length_a   1.000
_cell.length_b   1.000
_cell.length_c   1.000
_cell.angle_alpha   90.00
_cell.angle_beta   90.00
_cell.angle_gamma   90.00
#
_symmetry.space_group_name_H-M   'P 1'
#
loop_
_entity.id
_entity.type
_entity.pdbx_description
1 polymer ?
#
loop_
_entity_poly.entity_id
_entity_poly.type
_entity_poly.pdbx_seq_one_letter_code
_entity_poly.pdbx_strand_id
1 'polypeptide(L)'
;MMKIKALSIFLTAAALSTSVAVAHGNEEGGEHAHPEEQPEAAVSATPAEESYALGAGFGRQMQAIEADIDTDAFFRGLKDALSGNDLEYSEDQLRNFSIS
;
A
#
# COMPACT_ATOMS: atom_id res chain seq x y z
N MET A 1 -23.17 -38.79 20.55
CA MET A 1 -22.61 -38.00 19.43
C MET A 1 -21.11 -37.89 19.65
N MET A 2 -20.34 -38.20 18.62
CA MET A 2 -18.92 -38.54 18.71
C MET A 2 -18.22 -37.85 17.54
N LYS A 3 -16.91 -37.63 17.71
CA LYS A 3 -15.86 -37.44 16.69
C LYS A 3 -15.42 -35.98 16.52
N ILE A 4 -14.28 -35.62 17.13
CA ILE A 4 -12.91 -35.77 16.58
C ILE A 4 -12.64 -34.65 15.58
N LYS A 5 -11.73 -33.75 15.96
CA LYS A 5 -11.09 -32.77 15.07
C LYS A 5 -10.36 -33.54 13.95
N ALA A 6 -10.90 -33.50 12.73
CA ALA A 6 -10.16 -33.75 11.50
C ALA A 6 -9.17 -32.58 11.33
N LEU A 7 -7.86 -32.82 11.22
CA LEU A 7 -7.11 -33.46 10.12
C LEU A 7 -7.07 -32.58 8.88
N SER A 8 -5.83 -32.21 8.53
CA SER A 8 -5.32 -31.53 7.34
C SER A 8 -6.11 -31.72 6.05
N ILE A 9 -6.08 -30.72 5.17
CA ILE A 9 -5.64 -30.87 3.77
C ILE A 9 -5.01 -29.54 3.33
N PHE A 10 -3.70 -29.57 3.11
CA PHE A 10 -3.01 -28.71 2.14
C PHE A 10 -3.55 -29.10 0.77
N LEU A 11 -4.13 -28.16 0.01
CA LEU A 11 -4.43 -28.38 -1.40
C LEU A 11 -3.63 -27.40 -2.24
N THR A 12 -2.36 -27.77 -2.47
CA THR A 12 -1.56 -27.21 -3.56
C THR A 12 -1.86 -28.06 -4.80
N ALA A 13 -2.49 -27.48 -5.81
CA ALA A 13 -2.61 -28.10 -7.13
C ALA A 13 -2.36 -27.05 -8.21
N ALA A 14 -1.36 -27.36 -9.03
CA ALA A 14 -0.75 -26.53 -10.05
C ALA A 14 -1.71 -26.15 -11.19
N ALA A 15 -1.53 -24.94 -11.75
CA ALA A 15 -1.95 -24.63 -13.10
C ALA A 15 -0.69 -24.38 -13.94
N LEU A 16 -0.42 -25.33 -14.83
CA LEU A 16 0.60 -25.24 -15.88
C LEU A 16 0.27 -24.04 -16.78
N SER A 17 1.23 -23.14 -16.99
CA SER A 17 1.25 -22.30 -18.20
C SER A 17 2.37 -22.76 -19.11
N THR A 18 1.90 -23.32 -20.21
CA THR A 18 2.55 -23.94 -21.36
C THR A 18 3.66 -23.07 -21.95
N SER A 19 4.90 -23.58 -22.00
CA SER A 19 5.93 -23.03 -22.89
C SER A 19 5.58 -23.39 -24.34
N VAL A 20 5.15 -22.42 -25.14
CA VAL A 20 5.12 -22.57 -26.60
C VAL A 20 6.50 -22.20 -27.13
N ALA A 21 7.28 -23.23 -27.47
CA ALA A 21 8.45 -23.08 -28.34
C ALA A 21 7.97 -22.99 -29.79
N VAL A 22 8.11 -21.82 -30.42
CA VAL A 22 8.08 -21.71 -31.88
C VAL A 22 9.53 -21.57 -32.35
N ALA A 23 10.02 -22.60 -33.03
CA ALA A 23 11.32 -22.62 -33.66
C ALA A 23 11.16 -22.24 -35.15
N HIS A 24 11.66 -21.07 -35.52
CA HIS A 24 12.27 -20.86 -36.83
C HIS A 24 13.24 -19.68 -36.73
N GLY A 25 14.51 -19.96 -37.01
CA GLY A 25 15.62 -19.06 -36.74
C GLY A 25 15.75 -17.90 -37.72
N ASN A 26 16.36 -16.83 -37.22
CA ASN A 26 17.48 -16.17 -37.88
C ASN A 26 18.31 -15.48 -36.80
N GLU A 27 19.62 -15.71 -36.83
CA GLU A 27 20.62 -15.13 -35.93
C GLU A 27 20.86 -13.66 -36.29
N GLU A 28 20.95 -12.76 -35.31
CA GLU A 28 21.96 -11.69 -35.26
C GLU A 28 21.87 -10.89 -33.95
N GLY A 29 22.98 -10.96 -33.20
CA GLY A 29 23.56 -9.95 -32.32
C GLY A 29 22.66 -8.88 -31.70
N GLY A 30 22.51 -8.95 -30.38
CA GLY A 30 22.00 -7.86 -29.59
C GLY A 30 21.78 -8.30 -28.16
N GLU A 31 22.86 -8.40 -27.39
CA GLU A 31 22.85 -8.44 -25.93
C GLU A 31 22.20 -7.16 -25.40
N HIS A 32 20.88 -7.04 -25.50
CA HIS A 32 20.12 -6.22 -24.58
C HIS A 32 19.83 -7.10 -23.38
N ALA A 33 20.81 -7.09 -22.48
CA ALA A 33 20.61 -7.47 -21.09
C ALA A 33 19.24 -6.96 -20.66
N HIS A 34 18.30 -7.89 -20.49
CA HIS A 34 17.18 -7.67 -19.61
C HIS A 34 17.82 -7.14 -18.33
N PRO A 35 17.53 -5.91 -17.88
CA PRO A 35 17.86 -5.56 -16.52
C PRO A 35 17.13 -6.63 -15.72
N GLU A 36 17.89 -7.59 -15.21
CA GLU A 36 17.42 -8.40 -14.10
C GLU A 36 16.83 -7.39 -13.15
N GLU A 37 15.52 -7.46 -12.90
CA GLU A 37 14.88 -6.79 -11.78
C GLU A 37 15.58 -7.34 -10.54
N GLN A 38 16.75 -6.77 -10.29
CA GLN A 38 17.53 -6.92 -9.11
C GLN A 38 16.55 -6.51 -8.02
N PRO A 39 16.20 -7.42 -7.09
CA PRO A 39 15.22 -7.10 -6.07
C PRO A 39 15.75 -5.84 -5.41
N GLU A 40 15.03 -4.71 -5.59
CA GLU A 40 15.42 -3.44 -4.97
C GLU A 40 15.63 -3.78 -3.51
N ALA A 41 16.90 -3.78 -3.08
CA ALA A 41 17.26 -4.21 -1.75
C ALA A 41 16.40 -3.36 -0.82
N ALA A 42 15.54 -4.03 -0.03
CA ALA A 42 14.58 -3.35 0.82
C ALA A 42 15.33 -2.27 1.61
N VAL A 43 15.17 -1.01 1.22
CA VAL A 43 15.87 0.10 1.85
C VAL A 43 15.29 0.15 3.25
N SER A 44 16.10 -0.19 4.25
CA SER A 44 15.69 -0.07 5.64
C SER A 44 15.50 1.40 5.95
N ALA A 45 14.25 1.86 5.95
CA ALA A 45 13.90 3.21 6.32
C ALA A 45 14.00 3.37 7.84
N THR A 46 14.42 4.55 8.26
CA THR A 46 14.28 4.98 9.66
C THR A 46 12.78 5.21 9.97
N PRO A 47 12.37 5.13 11.24
CA PRO A 47 10.97 5.45 11.62
C PRO A 47 10.52 6.84 11.17
N ALA A 48 11.45 7.80 11.07
CA ALA A 48 11.18 9.14 10.56
C ALA A 48 10.87 9.13 9.06
N GLU A 49 11.64 8.38 8.27
CA GLU A 49 11.42 8.22 6.83
C GLU A 49 10.12 7.45 6.55
N GLU A 50 9.80 6.42 7.33
CA GLU A 50 8.52 5.70 7.24
C GLU A 50 7.34 6.63 7.52
N SER A 51 7.42 7.42 8.60
CA SER A 51 6.39 8.39 8.98
C SER A 51 6.22 9.48 7.92
N TYR A 52 7.32 9.95 7.35
CA TYR A 52 7.31 10.91 6.24
C TYR A 52 6.67 10.31 4.99
N ALA A 53 7.02 9.08 4.63
CA ALA A 53 6.46 8.39 3.46
C ALA A 53 4.94 8.20 3.60
N LEU A 54 4.47 7.80 4.79
CA LEU A 54 3.04 7.71 5.11
C LEU A 54 2.32 9.05 4.95
N GLY A 55 2.85 10.10 5.59
CA GLY A 55 2.27 11.45 5.50
C GLY A 55 2.26 12.01 4.08
N ALA A 56 3.34 11.82 3.32
CA ALA A 56 3.45 12.25 1.93
C ALA A 56 2.50 11.49 1.01
N GLY A 57 2.32 10.18 1.22
CA GLY A 57 1.34 9.38 0.49
C GLY A 57 -0.09 9.89 0.71
N PHE A 58 -0.46 10.07 1.97
CA PHE A 58 -1.77 10.59 2.36
C PHE A 58 -2.01 12.02 1.83
N GLY A 59 -1.04 12.93 1.98
CA GLY A 59 -1.15 14.31 1.50
C GLY A 59 -1.33 14.42 -0.02
N ARG A 60 -0.65 13.57 -0.82
CA ARG A 60 -0.86 13.51 -2.27
C ARG A 60 -2.28 13.07 -2.63
N GLN A 61 -2.85 12.14 -1.89
CA GLN A 61 -4.25 11.72 -2.09
C GLN A 61 -5.21 12.88 -1.77
N MET A 62 -4.96 13.64 -0.70
CA MET A 62 -5.77 14.81 -0.36
C MET A 62 -5.66 15.94 -1.40
N GLN A 63 -4.46 16.20 -1.90
CA GLN A 63 -4.26 17.20 -2.96
C GLN A 63 -5.11 16.89 -4.20
N ALA A 64 -5.30 15.62 -4.53
CA ALA A 64 -6.13 15.20 -5.67
C ALA A 64 -7.63 15.50 -5.50
N ILE A 65 -8.10 15.80 -4.28
CA ILE A 65 -9.51 16.11 -3.99
C ILE A 65 -9.79 17.61 -4.21
N GLU A 66 -8.77 18.43 -4.50
CA GLU A 66 -8.86 19.90 -4.72
C GLU A 66 -9.64 20.64 -3.62
N ALA A 67 -9.70 20.08 -2.41
CA ALA A 67 -10.36 20.71 -1.28
C ALA A 67 -9.50 21.86 -0.71
N ASP A 68 -10.15 22.98 -0.38
CA ASP A 68 -9.51 24.10 0.31
C ASP A 68 -9.31 23.74 1.78
N ILE A 69 -8.15 23.14 2.08
CA ILE A 69 -7.81 22.62 3.40
C ILE A 69 -6.89 23.61 4.12
N ASP A 70 -7.37 24.13 5.25
CA ASP A 70 -6.50 24.74 6.24
C ASP A 70 -5.57 23.67 6.82
N THR A 71 -4.32 23.69 6.36
CA THR A 71 -3.32 22.67 6.65
C THR A 71 -2.89 22.71 8.12
N ASP A 72 -2.89 23.87 8.75
CA ASP A 72 -2.51 24.01 10.16
C ASP A 72 -3.60 23.41 11.08
N ALA A 73 -4.87 23.71 10.79
CA ALA A 73 -6.01 23.12 11.51
C ALA A 73 -6.08 21.60 11.28
N PHE A 74 -5.83 21.15 10.05
CA PHE A 74 -5.79 19.74 9.69
C PHE A 74 -4.72 18.98 10.49
N PHE A 75 -3.48 19.49 10.53
CA PHE A 75 -2.40 18.83 11.27
C PHE A 75 -2.62 18.85 12.78
N ARG A 76 -3.27 19.89 13.32
CA ARG A 76 -3.69 19.91 14.73
C ARG A 76 -4.64 18.75 15.03
N GLY A 77 -5.74 18.63 14.27
CA GLY A 77 -6.70 17.55 14.44
C GLY A 77 -6.08 16.15 14.26
N LEU A 78 -5.22 15.98 13.25
CA LEU A 78 -4.50 14.72 13.01
C LEU A 78 -3.58 14.37 14.21
N LYS A 79 -2.83 15.34 14.72
CA LYS A 79 -1.94 15.14 15.86
C LYS A 79 -2.72 14.76 17.13
N ASP A 80 -3.82 15.44 17.40
CA ASP A 80 -4.64 15.17 18.59
C ASP A 80 -5.23 13.76 18.52
N ALA A 81 -5.77 13.36 17.36
CA ALA A 81 -6.27 12.01 17.14
C ALA A 81 -5.18 10.93 17.29
N LEU A 82 -4.00 11.13 16.70
CA LEU A 82 -2.88 10.18 16.78
C LEU A 82 -2.30 10.06 18.19
N SER A 83 -2.34 11.15 18.97
CA SER A 83 -1.84 11.18 20.35
C SER A 83 -2.87 10.66 21.35
N GLY A 84 -4.12 10.42 20.94
CA GLY A 84 -5.22 10.08 21.83
C GLY A 84 -5.65 11.24 22.73
N ASN A 85 -5.42 12.48 22.31
CA ASN A 85 -5.87 13.67 22.99
C ASN A 85 -7.38 13.89 22.75
N ASP A 86 -8.00 14.70 23.60
CA ASP A 86 -9.33 15.23 23.34
C ASP A 86 -9.32 16.06 22.05
N LEU A 87 -10.29 15.81 21.17
CA LEU A 87 -10.49 16.60 19.98
C LEU A 87 -11.15 17.94 20.34
N GLU A 88 -10.83 18.98 19.58
CA GLU A 88 -11.40 20.31 19.77
C GLU A 88 -12.92 20.36 19.55
N TYR A 89 -13.45 19.42 18.77
CA TYR A 89 -14.87 19.27 18.46
C TYR A 89 -15.37 17.92 18.93
N SER A 90 -16.64 17.85 19.32
CA SER A 90 -17.29 16.57 19.64
C SER A 90 -17.48 15.72 18.38
N GLU A 91 -17.62 14.41 18.57
CA GLU A 91 -17.93 13.46 17.49
C GLU A 91 -19.16 13.86 16.68
N ASP A 92 -20.21 14.36 17.35
CA ASP A 92 -21.42 14.82 16.67
C ASP A 92 -21.16 16.05 15.79
N GLN A 93 -20.29 16.97 16.22
CA GLN A 93 -19.90 18.13 15.41
C GLN A 93 -19.09 17.68 14.20
N LEU A 94 -18.10 16.81 14.39
CA LEU A 94 -17.24 16.30 13.32
C LEU A 94 -18.04 15.56 12.25
N ARG A 95 -18.99 14.71 12.65
CA ARG A 95 -19.89 14.00 11.73
C ARG A 95 -20.80 14.93 10.91
N ASN A 96 -21.10 16.10 11.44
CA ASN A 96 -21.97 17.08 10.81
C ASN A 96 -21.20 18.11 9.97
N PHE A 97 -19.87 18.12 10.02
CA PHE A 97 -19.06 18.90 9.09
C PHE A 97 -19.13 18.25 7.71
N SER A 98 -19.91 18.85 6.82
CA SER A 98 -19.95 18.46 5.42
C SER A 98 -18.70 19.02 4.75
N ILE A 99 -17.72 18.17 4.45
CA ILE A 99 -16.64 18.51 3.51
C ILE A 99 -17.30 18.58 2.13
N SER A 100 -17.49 19.80 1.64
CA SER A 100 -18.19 20.11 0.38
C SER A 100 -17.20 20.41 -0.73
#